data_AF-A0A7S2QDA2-F1
#
_entry.id   AF-A0A7S2QDA2-F1
#
_cell.length_a   1.000
_cell.length_b   1.000
_cell.length_c   1.000
_cell.angle_alpha   90.00
_cell.angle_beta   90.00
_cell.angle_gamma   90.00
#
_symmetry.space_group_name_H-M   'P 1'
#
loop_
_entity.id
_entity.type
_entity.pdbx_description
1 polymer ?
#
loop_
_entity_poly.entity_id
_entity_poly.type
_entity_poly.pdbx_seq_one_letter_code
_entity_poly.pdbx_strand_id
1 'polypeptide(L)'
;REACGVVRQSRDVLEVAAGELAKGATSVAQLAAAKDPIAWLAGDDEEDDDEDVDAPRPPAPLAVPLAALQPWGWTVAGDICDGAEPSAPSRPSLPFPVDASVNGKIVVWRGDCCSLDVDALVVPAASGYVAGASTVFPRVARHGGRDLRQDLHHLDALRSGEARLTKAYGLPCRWLLMTIGPKYKEKYEAAAQNTLNGCYRESFQQAVEAELRTLAIPCLWYHRGYPREQQAHVTMRTVRRCLERMRQSLDLVVMVAATAEEAELYEDLLQLYFPRTWAEAQAGLDVLPAEGRWSEWGDVAVEERRIRLASHFVGRGDDGSGGDDDPREDAEPLFDAREDADRSFLDARSDADLAAVRRLDVTMCEAESQDDAAQACLRYLRRAKEVRNEPDATRFVYRAPGRDRYGRCVVVLLGARLPSLGVRDRRTLPLFVKELELLGGERFVLFYANSAVSPMDTSNLEVLQEMLAVVSARYRGALDQLFVLHPGLWFRAAFVLGRAVSDLAASVWHDTVYLETISDVGAHFAADRLGLPGYVYELDAT
;
A
#
# COMPACT_ATOMS: atom_id res chain seq x y z
N ARG A 1 -4.24 27.05 -50.40
CA ARG A 1 -4.96 25.89 -49.80
C ARG A 1 -4.09 24.65 -49.82
N GLU A 2 -3.45 24.29 -50.94
CA GLU A 2 -2.58 23.11 -51.08
C GLU A 2 -1.44 23.04 -50.04
N ALA A 3 -0.74 24.14 -49.77
CA ALA A 3 0.31 24.19 -48.73
C ALA A 3 -0.15 23.75 -47.33
N CYS A 4 -1.45 23.93 -46.99
CA CYS A 4 -2.00 23.51 -45.70
C CYS A 4 -2.33 22.00 -45.68
N GLY A 5 -2.60 21.40 -46.85
CA GLY A 5 -2.77 19.95 -46.99
C GLY A 5 -1.45 19.20 -46.84
N VAL A 6 -0.37 19.72 -47.44
CA VAL A 6 0.98 19.14 -47.32
C VAL A 6 1.46 19.15 -45.86
N VAL A 7 1.27 20.26 -45.13
CA VAL A 7 1.63 20.35 -43.71
C VAL A 7 0.83 19.36 -42.84
N ARG A 8 -0.46 19.14 -43.13
CA ARG A 8 -1.26 18.10 -42.46
C ARG A 8 -0.72 16.70 -42.74
N GLN A 9 -0.55 16.32 -44.01
CA GLN A 9 0.00 15.01 -44.36
C GLN A 9 1.39 14.77 -43.75
N SER A 10 2.28 15.78 -43.73
CA SER A 10 3.58 15.67 -43.07
C SER A 10 3.45 15.45 -41.57
N ARG A 11 2.50 16.11 -40.91
CA ARG A 11 2.22 15.92 -39.48
C ARG A 11 1.65 14.52 -39.20
N ASP A 12 0.66 14.07 -39.97
CA ASP A 12 0.02 12.77 -39.79
C ASP A 12 1.04 11.62 -39.97
N VAL A 13 1.94 11.74 -40.97
CA VAL A 13 3.04 10.79 -41.19
C VAL A 13 4.06 10.81 -40.04
N LEU A 14 4.37 11.98 -39.46
CA LEU A 14 5.25 12.09 -38.30
C LEU A 14 4.62 11.50 -37.03
N GLU A 15 3.32 11.70 -36.80
CA GLU A 15 2.58 11.10 -35.69
C GLU A 15 2.55 9.56 -35.80
N VAL A 16 2.31 9.02 -36.99
CA VAL A 16 2.36 7.56 -37.24
C VAL A 16 3.76 7.01 -37.03
N ALA A 17 4.81 7.66 -37.57
CA ALA A 17 6.19 7.22 -37.42
C ALA A 17 6.66 7.27 -35.95
N ALA A 18 6.29 8.32 -35.21
CA ALA A 18 6.53 8.40 -33.76
C ALA A 18 5.80 7.29 -33.00
N GLY A 19 4.55 6.98 -33.37
CA GLY A 19 3.78 5.87 -32.79
C GLY A 19 4.40 4.49 -33.05
N GLU A 20 4.99 4.25 -34.22
CA GLU A 20 5.69 2.99 -34.51
C GLU A 20 7.04 2.90 -33.78
N LEU A 21 7.80 4.01 -33.68
CA LEU A 21 9.02 4.07 -32.88
C LEU A 21 8.73 3.86 -31.38
N ALA A 22 7.66 4.43 -30.84
CA ALA A 22 7.21 4.22 -29.47
C ALA A 22 6.80 2.77 -29.20
N LYS A 23 6.08 2.12 -30.14
CA LYS A 23 5.77 0.68 -30.06
C LYS A 23 7.03 -0.18 -30.12
N GLY A 24 7.98 0.16 -30.99
CA GLY A 24 9.26 -0.54 -31.11
C GLY A 24 10.09 -0.43 -29.83
N ALA A 25 10.25 0.77 -29.29
CA ALA A 25 10.95 1.02 -28.03
C ALA A 25 10.26 0.36 -26.83
N THR A 26 8.92 0.42 -26.75
CA THR A 26 8.14 -0.31 -25.73
C THR A 26 8.34 -1.83 -25.85
N SER A 27 8.34 -2.38 -27.06
CA SER A 27 8.60 -3.81 -27.30
C SER A 27 10.02 -4.21 -26.91
N VAL A 28 11.03 -3.40 -27.22
CA VAL A 28 12.43 -3.62 -26.81
C VAL A 28 12.59 -3.52 -25.29
N ALA A 29 11.94 -2.55 -24.63
CA ALA A 29 11.93 -2.44 -23.18
C ALA A 29 11.23 -3.64 -22.51
N GLN A 30 10.12 -4.13 -23.07
CA GLN A 30 9.44 -5.35 -22.62
C GLN A 30 10.29 -6.61 -22.84
N LEU A 31 11.02 -6.71 -23.95
CA LEU A 31 11.96 -7.80 -24.23
C LEU A 31 13.21 -7.79 -23.33
N ALA A 32 13.65 -6.61 -22.91
CA ALA A 32 14.69 -6.45 -21.89
C ALA A 32 14.16 -6.85 -20.49
N ALA A 33 13.00 -6.34 -20.10
CA ALA A 33 12.33 -6.66 -18.82
C ALA A 33 11.81 -8.12 -18.74
N ALA A 34 11.74 -8.85 -19.85
CA ALA A 34 11.41 -10.28 -19.87
C ALA A 34 12.63 -11.19 -19.62
N LYS A 35 13.85 -10.66 -19.62
CA LYS A 35 15.10 -11.40 -19.34
C LYS A 35 15.65 -11.19 -17.94
N ASP A 36 15.21 -10.14 -17.27
CA ASP A 36 15.57 -9.78 -15.90
C ASP A 36 14.23 -9.48 -15.19
N PRO A 37 13.68 -10.40 -14.35
CA PRO A 37 12.44 -10.10 -13.63
C PRO A 37 12.70 -8.84 -12.81
N ILE A 38 11.85 -7.81 -12.91
CA ILE A 38 12.18 -6.42 -12.52
C ILE A 38 12.80 -6.37 -11.11
N ALA A 39 14.14 -6.41 -11.06
CA ALA A 39 14.92 -6.97 -9.93
C ALA A 39 15.19 -5.94 -8.84
N TRP A 40 14.19 -5.11 -8.59
CA TRP A 40 14.06 -4.31 -7.39
C TRP A 40 12.76 -4.65 -6.63
N LEU A 41 11.82 -5.37 -7.24
CA LEU A 41 10.66 -5.98 -6.56
C LEU A 41 11.06 -7.17 -5.69
N ALA A 42 11.92 -8.03 -6.23
CA ALA A 42 12.79 -8.82 -5.38
C ALA A 42 13.73 -7.82 -4.73
N GLY A 43 13.59 -7.64 -3.42
CA GLY A 43 14.79 -7.30 -2.66
C GLY A 43 15.74 -8.47 -2.87
N ASP A 44 16.98 -8.19 -3.29
CA ASP A 44 18.02 -9.19 -3.18
C ASP A 44 18.13 -9.49 -1.67
N ASP A 45 17.55 -10.62 -1.23
CA ASP A 45 17.46 -11.07 0.16
C ASP A 45 18.83 -11.60 0.67
N GLU A 46 19.92 -11.03 0.18
CA GLU A 46 21.25 -11.23 0.72
C GLU A 46 21.40 -10.29 1.93
N GLU A 47 21.42 -10.87 3.14
CA GLU A 47 21.83 -10.21 4.39
C GLU A 47 23.34 -9.88 4.41
N ASP A 48 23.90 -9.55 3.25
CA ASP A 48 25.30 -9.15 3.08
C ASP A 48 25.43 -7.66 3.39
N ASP A 49 25.61 -7.35 4.68
CA ASP A 49 26.07 -6.05 5.19
C ASP A 49 27.47 -5.63 4.63
N ASP A 50 28.09 -6.48 3.78
CA ASP A 50 29.32 -6.23 3.03
C ASP A 50 29.13 -6.50 1.51
N GLU A 51 28.27 -5.73 0.81
CA GLU A 51 28.29 -5.68 -0.67
C GLU A 51 29.70 -5.29 -1.17
N ASP A 52 30.46 -6.31 -1.60
CA ASP A 52 31.87 -6.28 -2.00
C ASP A 52 32.22 -4.97 -2.76
N VAL A 53 32.96 -4.08 -2.09
CA VAL A 53 33.08 -2.65 -2.48
C VAL A 53 33.78 -2.47 -3.83
N ASP A 54 34.53 -3.49 -4.26
CA ASP A 54 35.22 -3.55 -5.56
C ASP A 54 34.49 -4.43 -6.60
N ALA A 55 33.24 -4.84 -6.34
CA ALA A 55 32.41 -5.54 -7.32
C ALA A 55 32.27 -4.69 -8.61
N PRO A 56 32.48 -5.28 -9.81
CA PRO A 56 32.46 -4.52 -11.05
C PRO A 56 31.05 -3.99 -11.34
N ARG A 57 30.96 -2.67 -11.62
CA ARG A 57 29.71 -1.99 -12.00
C ARG A 57 29.01 -2.79 -13.12
N PRO A 58 27.71 -3.11 -13.00
CA PRO A 58 26.98 -3.76 -14.08
C PRO A 58 27.01 -2.92 -15.36
N PRO A 59 26.84 -3.52 -16.56
CA PRO A 59 26.75 -2.76 -17.79
C PRO A 59 25.65 -1.71 -17.69
N ALA A 60 25.91 -0.51 -18.23
CA ALA A 60 24.94 0.58 -18.21
C ALA A 60 23.60 0.11 -18.83
N PRO A 61 22.46 0.35 -18.17
CA PRO A 61 21.17 -0.09 -18.68
C PRO A 61 20.84 0.63 -20.00
N LEU A 62 20.13 -0.05 -20.90
CA LEU A 62 19.78 0.49 -22.21
C LEU A 62 18.81 1.66 -22.03
N ALA A 63 19.28 2.88 -22.36
CA ALA A 63 18.51 4.11 -22.20
C ALA A 63 17.18 4.07 -22.99
N VAL A 64 16.07 4.31 -22.29
CA VAL A 64 14.73 4.45 -22.86
C VAL A 64 14.44 5.95 -23.05
N PRO A 65 14.32 6.44 -24.30
CA PRO A 65 14.13 7.86 -24.58
C PRO A 65 12.68 8.28 -24.31
N LEU A 66 12.49 9.48 -23.76
CA LEU A 66 11.16 9.99 -23.40
C LEU A 66 10.18 10.10 -24.58
N ALA A 67 10.69 10.27 -25.81
CA ALA A 67 9.88 10.29 -27.03
C ALA A 67 9.16 8.95 -27.33
N ALA A 68 9.56 7.85 -26.67
CA ALA A 68 8.87 6.57 -26.76
C ALA A 68 7.66 6.45 -25.82
N LEU A 69 7.51 7.38 -24.87
CA LEU A 69 6.48 7.33 -23.84
C LEU A 69 5.22 8.08 -24.28
N GLN A 70 4.04 7.55 -23.94
CA GLN A 70 2.75 8.20 -24.25
C GLN A 70 2.21 8.94 -23.02
N PRO A 71 2.03 10.28 -23.09
CA PRO A 71 1.39 11.05 -22.02
C PRO A 71 -0.04 10.60 -21.74
N TRP A 72 -0.45 10.67 -20.48
CA TRP A 72 -1.81 10.34 -20.03
C TRP A 72 -2.89 11.15 -20.75
N GLY A 73 -2.62 12.42 -21.05
CA GLY A 73 -3.52 13.26 -21.85
C GLY A 73 -3.74 12.77 -23.30
N TRP A 74 -2.97 11.79 -23.80
CA TRP A 74 -3.07 11.25 -25.16
C TRP A 74 -3.70 9.86 -25.21
N THR A 75 -3.91 9.17 -24.09
CA THR A 75 -4.44 7.78 -24.03
C THR A 75 -5.96 7.69 -24.22
N VAL A 76 -6.56 8.60 -25.00
CA VAL A 76 -8.01 8.63 -25.28
C VAL A 76 -8.33 7.57 -26.34
N ALA A 77 -8.46 6.32 -25.90
CA ALA A 77 -8.91 5.21 -26.71
C ALA A 77 -10.41 4.95 -26.47
N GLY A 78 -11.25 5.34 -27.44
CA GLY A 78 -12.68 5.01 -27.47
C GLY A 78 -13.59 6.23 -27.63
N ASP A 79 -14.52 6.14 -28.58
CA ASP A 79 -15.59 7.12 -28.77
C ASP A 79 -16.45 7.22 -27.50
N ILE A 80 -16.31 8.32 -26.76
CA ILE A 80 -17.29 8.73 -25.75
C ILE A 80 -17.68 10.17 -26.05
N CYS A 81 -18.99 10.37 -26.19
CA CYS A 81 -19.63 11.64 -26.46
C CYS A 81 -19.13 12.72 -25.49
N ASP A 82 -18.95 13.95 -25.97
CA ASP A 82 -18.91 15.13 -25.10
C ASP A 82 -20.18 15.14 -24.24
N GLY A 83 -20.07 14.67 -23.00
CA GLY A 83 -21.03 14.91 -21.94
C GLY A 83 -20.97 16.40 -21.63
N ALA A 84 -21.70 17.19 -22.43
CA ALA A 84 -21.57 18.64 -22.48
C ALA A 84 -21.61 19.24 -21.07
N GLU A 85 -20.62 20.09 -20.74
CA GLU A 85 -20.54 20.70 -19.42
C GLU A 85 -21.89 21.31 -19.02
N PRO A 86 -22.49 20.90 -17.89
CA PRO A 86 -23.76 21.48 -17.47
C PRO A 86 -23.60 22.98 -17.20
N SER A 87 -24.54 23.75 -17.72
CA SER A 87 -24.47 25.21 -17.76
C SER A 87 -24.66 25.84 -16.38
N ALA A 88 -23.54 26.14 -15.73
CA ALA A 88 -23.31 27.19 -14.71
C ALA A 88 -23.76 27.02 -13.23
N PRO A 89 -24.97 27.40 -12.77
CA PRO A 89 -25.15 28.05 -11.46
C PRO A 89 -25.08 27.12 -10.24
N SER A 90 -24.92 25.81 -10.43
CA SER A 90 -24.85 24.82 -9.35
C SER A 90 -23.77 23.75 -9.61
N ARG A 91 -22.54 24.18 -9.90
CA ARG A 91 -21.39 23.26 -9.95
C ARG A 91 -20.99 22.83 -8.53
N PRO A 92 -20.97 21.53 -8.19
CA PRO A 92 -20.21 21.08 -7.02
C PRO A 92 -18.72 21.38 -7.26
N SER A 93 -17.99 21.72 -6.22
CA SER A 93 -16.55 21.96 -6.31
C SER A 93 -15.80 20.64 -6.45
N LEU A 94 -15.16 20.45 -7.60
CA LEU A 94 -14.44 19.22 -7.95
C LEU A 94 -13.05 19.21 -7.28
N PRO A 95 -12.67 18.16 -6.53
CA PRO A 95 -11.37 18.11 -5.85
C PRO A 95 -10.16 18.30 -6.78
N PHE A 96 -10.30 17.79 -8.01
CA PHE A 96 -9.36 17.95 -9.12
C PHE A 96 -10.15 18.20 -10.42
N PRO A 97 -10.10 19.39 -11.01
CA PRO A 97 -10.73 19.65 -12.30
C PRO A 97 -9.92 19.04 -13.46
N VAL A 98 -10.57 18.86 -14.60
CA VAL A 98 -9.93 18.51 -15.87
C VAL A 98 -8.95 19.61 -16.27
N ASP A 99 -7.66 19.26 -16.44
CA ASP A 99 -6.64 20.18 -16.94
C ASP A 99 -5.74 19.46 -17.95
N ALA A 100 -5.99 19.70 -19.23
CA ALA A 100 -5.22 19.11 -20.33
C ALA A 100 -3.73 19.49 -20.30
N SER A 101 -3.38 20.65 -19.72
CA SER A 101 -1.98 21.11 -19.63
C SER A 101 -1.20 20.36 -18.54
N VAL A 102 -1.88 19.86 -17.52
CA VAL A 102 -1.32 19.00 -16.47
C VAL A 102 -1.36 17.52 -16.89
N ASN A 103 -2.46 17.06 -17.48
CA ASN A 103 -2.59 15.69 -17.98
C ASN A 103 -1.58 15.35 -19.10
N GLY A 104 -1.18 16.34 -19.90
CA GLY A 104 -0.13 16.18 -20.91
C GLY A 104 1.31 16.07 -20.36
N LYS A 105 1.50 16.26 -19.05
CA LYS A 105 2.82 16.25 -18.38
C LYS A 105 3.07 15.02 -17.51
N ILE A 106 2.15 14.05 -17.48
CA ILE A 106 2.29 12.82 -16.69
C ILE A 106 2.19 11.58 -17.58
N VAL A 107 3.01 10.57 -17.26
CA VAL A 107 3.10 9.26 -17.93
C VAL A 107 3.07 8.19 -16.84
N VAL A 108 2.39 7.06 -17.08
CA VAL A 108 2.71 5.79 -16.39
C VAL A 108 3.48 4.92 -17.38
N TRP A 109 4.60 4.36 -16.93
CA TRP A 109 5.44 3.47 -17.71
C TRP A 109 5.89 2.29 -16.86
N ARG A 110 5.76 1.07 -17.38
CA ARG A 110 6.19 -0.16 -16.69
C ARG A 110 7.57 -0.59 -17.19
N GLY A 111 8.55 -0.63 -16.30
CA GLY A 111 9.92 -1.01 -16.63
C GLY A 111 10.93 -0.72 -15.52
N ASP A 112 12.21 -0.74 -15.88
CA ASP A 112 13.30 -0.42 -14.95
C ASP A 112 13.49 1.09 -14.80
N CYS A 113 13.26 1.62 -13.60
CA CYS A 113 13.49 3.05 -13.32
C CYS A 113 14.95 3.49 -13.55
N CYS A 114 15.91 2.55 -13.47
CA CYS A 114 17.31 2.84 -13.73
C CYS A 114 17.66 2.97 -15.21
N SER A 115 16.74 2.67 -16.15
CA SER A 115 16.98 2.76 -17.60
C SER A 115 16.39 4.02 -18.27
N LEU A 116 15.74 4.91 -17.52
CA LEU A 116 15.12 6.12 -18.06
C LEU A 116 16.12 7.27 -18.29
N ASP A 117 16.07 7.86 -19.48
CA ASP A 117 16.79 9.07 -19.85
C ASP A 117 16.00 10.32 -19.42
N VAL A 118 16.09 10.66 -18.13
CA VAL A 118 15.45 11.83 -17.49
C VAL A 118 16.48 12.74 -16.82
N ASP A 119 16.12 14.00 -16.55
CA ASP A 119 16.99 14.91 -15.79
C ASP A 119 17.22 14.42 -14.36
N ALA A 120 16.20 13.92 -13.66
CA ALA A 120 16.39 13.26 -12.38
C ALA A 120 15.46 12.07 -12.10
N LEU A 121 16.02 11.06 -11.42
CA LEU A 121 15.28 9.96 -10.79
C LEU A 121 15.10 10.26 -9.30
N VAL A 122 13.87 10.13 -8.78
CA VAL A 122 13.62 10.16 -7.32
C VAL A 122 14.05 8.83 -6.70
N VAL A 123 15.00 8.89 -5.78
CA VAL A 123 15.63 7.72 -5.14
C VAL A 123 15.36 7.77 -3.64
N PRO A 124 14.35 7.03 -3.17
CA PRO A 124 14.08 6.95 -1.76
C PRO A 124 15.05 6.00 -1.06
N ALA A 125 15.45 6.33 0.16
CA ALA A 125 16.37 5.55 1.00
C ALA A 125 15.96 5.60 2.48
N ALA A 126 16.69 4.89 3.35
CA ALA A 126 16.62 5.08 4.79
C ALA A 126 17.74 6.01 5.29
N SER A 127 17.56 6.56 6.51
CA SER A 127 18.53 7.45 7.16
C SER A 127 19.93 6.84 7.17
N GLY A 128 20.94 7.61 6.77
CA GLY A 128 22.31 7.12 6.56
C GLY A 128 22.60 6.55 5.16
N TYR A 129 21.68 6.72 4.20
CA TYR A 129 21.81 6.23 2.82
C TYR A 129 22.00 4.71 2.74
N VAL A 130 21.22 3.99 3.52
CA VAL A 130 21.10 2.53 3.45
C VAL A 130 19.79 2.12 2.79
N ALA A 131 19.73 0.91 2.23
CA ALA A 131 18.54 0.35 1.59
C ALA A 131 17.31 0.40 2.51
N GLY A 132 17.43 -0.19 3.70
CA GLY A 132 16.41 -0.19 4.74
C GLY A 132 15.09 -0.81 4.28
N ALA A 133 14.12 0.02 3.91
CA ALA A 133 12.82 -0.41 3.36
C ALA A 133 12.58 0.10 1.92
N SER A 134 13.59 0.69 1.29
CA SER A 134 13.54 1.07 -0.12
C SER A 134 13.90 -0.13 -0.98
N THR A 135 13.00 -0.44 -1.92
CA THR A 135 13.26 -1.42 -2.97
C THR A 135 14.15 -0.84 -4.08
N VAL A 136 14.09 0.48 -4.32
CA VAL A 136 14.79 1.17 -5.42
C VAL A 136 16.28 1.41 -5.10
N PHE A 137 16.61 1.74 -3.85
CA PHE A 137 17.95 2.19 -3.47
C PHE A 137 19.08 1.20 -3.78
N PRO A 138 18.99 -0.12 -3.48
CA PRO A 138 20.05 -1.07 -3.78
C PRO A 138 20.46 -1.06 -5.26
N ARG A 139 19.47 -1.12 -6.16
CA ARG A 139 19.71 -1.11 -7.62
C ARG A 139 20.40 0.17 -8.08
N VAL A 140 19.96 1.33 -7.56
CA VAL A 140 20.61 2.62 -7.85
C VAL A 140 22.03 2.68 -7.29
N ALA A 141 22.26 2.19 -6.07
CA ALA A 141 23.59 2.13 -5.45
C ALA A 141 24.54 1.23 -6.24
N ARG A 142 24.07 0.09 -6.75
CA ARG A 142 24.81 -0.86 -7.59
C ARG A 142 25.20 -0.27 -8.95
N HIS A 143 24.30 0.46 -9.62
CA HIS A 143 24.61 1.18 -10.86
C HIS A 143 25.51 2.40 -10.63
N GLY A 144 25.25 3.18 -9.57
CA GLY A 144 26.06 4.33 -9.18
C GLY A 144 27.48 3.93 -8.75
N GLY A 145 27.64 2.76 -8.14
CA GLY A 145 28.92 2.19 -7.70
C GLY A 145 29.64 3.06 -6.65
N ARG A 146 30.95 2.86 -6.56
CA ARG A 146 31.83 3.53 -5.59
C ARG A 146 31.74 5.06 -5.61
N ASP A 147 31.60 5.66 -6.79
CA ASP A 147 31.49 7.12 -6.94
C ASP A 147 30.26 7.68 -6.21
N LEU A 148 29.10 7.02 -6.36
CA LEU A 148 27.87 7.38 -5.67
C LEU A 148 27.98 7.14 -4.16
N ARG A 149 28.52 6.00 -3.73
CA ARG A 149 28.73 5.70 -2.30
C ARG A 149 29.63 6.77 -1.63
N GLN A 150 30.64 7.27 -2.34
CA GLN A 150 31.52 8.33 -1.82
C GLN A 150 30.78 9.69 -1.69
N ASP A 151 30.03 10.12 -2.70
CA ASP A 151 29.23 11.35 -2.60
C ASP A 151 28.19 11.26 -1.47
N LEU A 152 27.52 10.11 -1.30
CA LEU A 152 26.54 9.88 -0.23
C LEU A 152 27.19 9.89 1.17
N HIS A 153 28.41 9.38 1.32
CA HIS A 153 29.17 9.48 2.58
C HIS A 153 29.54 10.94 2.93
N HIS A 154 29.69 11.81 1.94
CA HIS A 154 29.95 13.25 2.14
C HIS A 154 28.68 14.10 2.22
N LEU A 155 27.50 13.52 2.02
CA LEU A 155 26.23 14.24 2.04
C LEU A 155 25.64 14.25 3.47
N ASP A 156 25.20 15.42 3.93
CA ASP A 156 24.59 15.56 5.26
C ASP A 156 23.43 14.58 5.46
N ALA A 157 23.25 14.09 6.70
CA ALA A 157 22.17 13.17 7.02
C ALA A 157 20.79 13.85 6.85
N LEU A 158 20.01 13.38 5.88
CA LEU A 158 18.66 13.89 5.62
C LEU A 158 17.66 13.44 6.69
N ARG A 159 16.73 14.35 7.04
CA ARG A 159 15.57 14.03 7.88
C ARG A 159 14.46 13.42 7.04
N SER A 160 13.57 12.68 7.69
CA SER A 160 12.41 12.09 7.03
C SER A 160 11.50 13.17 6.40
N GLY A 161 11.24 13.05 5.10
CA GLY A 161 10.48 14.01 4.29
C GLY A 161 11.35 15.00 3.51
N GLU A 162 12.67 14.99 3.67
CA GLU A 162 13.59 15.86 2.93
C GLU A 162 14.12 15.19 1.66
N ALA A 163 14.58 16.00 0.71
CA ALA A 163 15.24 15.55 -0.51
C ALA A 163 16.51 16.36 -0.80
N ARG A 164 17.51 15.72 -1.42
CA ARG A 164 18.75 16.36 -1.91
C ARG A 164 19.14 15.83 -3.29
N LEU A 165 19.70 16.73 -4.09
CA LEU A 165 20.27 16.39 -5.39
C LEU A 165 21.68 15.79 -5.24
N THR A 166 21.95 14.68 -5.92
CA THR A 166 23.30 14.12 -6.12
C THR A 166 23.46 13.61 -7.55
N LYS A 167 24.69 13.32 -7.98
CA LYS A 167 24.96 12.84 -9.34
C LYS A 167 24.51 11.37 -9.52
N ALA A 168 24.13 11.01 -10.73
CA ALA A 168 23.63 9.66 -11.05
C ALA A 168 24.71 8.68 -11.53
N TYR A 169 25.90 9.14 -11.88
CA TYR A 169 27.07 8.33 -12.22
C TYR A 169 26.86 7.29 -13.33
N GLY A 170 26.59 6.03 -12.98
CA GLY A 170 26.44 4.92 -13.93
C GLY A 170 25.03 4.72 -14.48
N LEU A 171 24.07 5.57 -14.10
CA LEU A 171 22.71 5.58 -14.65
C LEU A 171 22.60 6.55 -15.86
N PRO A 172 21.62 6.35 -16.77
CA PRO A 172 21.37 7.26 -17.90
C PRO A 172 20.84 8.63 -17.48
N CYS A 173 20.09 8.71 -16.37
CA CYS A 173 19.58 9.96 -15.85
C CYS A 173 20.73 10.88 -15.38
N ARG A 174 20.50 12.20 -15.36
CA ARG A 174 21.57 13.18 -15.07
C ARG A 174 21.84 13.30 -13.56
N TRP A 175 20.79 13.27 -12.75
CA TRP A 175 20.83 13.44 -11.30
C TRP A 175 19.93 12.43 -10.57
N LEU A 176 20.17 12.27 -9.28
CA LEU A 176 19.33 11.54 -8.34
C LEU A 176 18.79 12.52 -7.30
N LEU A 177 17.50 12.43 -7.00
CA LEU A 177 16.84 13.14 -5.92
C LEU A 177 16.72 12.16 -4.74
N MET A 178 17.76 12.13 -3.90
CA MET A 178 17.82 11.29 -2.71
C MET A 178 16.80 11.78 -1.69
N THR A 179 15.90 10.92 -1.22
CA THR A 179 14.89 11.31 -0.22
C THR A 179 14.71 10.25 0.86
N ILE A 180 14.40 10.68 2.09
CA ILE A 180 14.21 9.77 3.23
C ILE A 180 12.72 9.69 3.56
N GLY A 181 12.07 8.60 3.19
CA GLY A 181 10.65 8.43 3.43
C GLY A 181 10.28 7.97 4.85
N PRO A 182 8.96 7.85 5.13
CA PRO A 182 8.47 7.52 6.46
C PRO A 182 8.70 6.06 6.88
N LYS A 183 9.06 5.88 8.16
CA LYS A 183 8.84 4.61 8.87
C LYS A 183 7.35 4.49 9.20
N TYR A 184 6.57 3.83 8.34
CA TYR A 184 5.12 3.69 8.52
C TYR A 184 4.78 2.93 9.82
N LYS A 185 3.81 3.46 10.57
CA LYS A 185 3.14 2.80 11.70
C LYS A 185 1.69 3.28 11.70
N GLU A 186 0.72 2.38 11.81
CA GLU A 186 -0.71 2.72 11.71
C GLU A 186 -1.13 3.86 12.65
N LYS A 187 -0.67 3.83 13.92
CA LYS A 187 -0.93 4.90 14.91
C LYS A 187 -0.39 6.29 14.53
N TYR A 188 0.42 6.40 13.48
CA TYR A 188 1.01 7.63 12.97
C TYR A 188 0.72 7.83 11.48
N GLU A 189 -0.37 7.25 10.95
CA GLU A 189 -0.74 7.31 9.52
C GLU A 189 -0.64 8.73 8.94
N ALA A 190 -1.29 9.72 9.56
CA ALA A 190 -1.26 11.11 9.06
C ALA A 190 0.15 11.73 9.06
N ALA A 191 1.01 11.35 10.00
CA ALA A 191 2.40 11.79 10.00
C ALA A 191 3.18 11.11 8.86
N ALA A 192 2.96 9.82 8.62
CA ALA A 192 3.56 9.10 7.49
C ALA A 192 3.09 9.67 6.14
N GLN A 193 1.81 9.98 5.97
CA GLN A 193 1.28 10.64 4.77
C GLN A 193 1.95 12.01 4.53
N ASN A 194 2.12 12.82 5.57
CA ASN A 194 2.77 14.14 5.43
C ASN A 194 4.27 14.04 5.17
N THR A 195 4.97 13.06 5.77
CA THR A 195 6.37 12.78 5.44
C THR A 195 6.51 12.34 3.98
N LEU A 196 5.63 11.45 3.49
CA LEU A 196 5.63 11.02 2.09
C LEU A 196 5.29 12.16 1.12
N ASN A 197 4.35 13.05 1.47
CA ASN A 197 4.11 14.28 0.73
C ASN A 197 5.38 15.15 0.66
N GLY A 198 6.05 15.35 1.80
CA GLY A 198 7.33 16.06 1.88
C GLY A 198 8.37 15.50 0.92
N CYS A 199 8.57 14.17 0.90
CA CYS A 199 9.54 13.52 0.01
C CYS A 199 9.36 13.95 -1.44
N TYR A 200 8.12 13.91 -1.94
CA TYR A 200 7.82 14.35 -3.31
C TYR A 200 7.91 15.87 -3.45
N ARG A 201 7.33 16.66 -2.54
CA ARG A 201 7.31 18.13 -2.64
C ARG A 201 8.73 18.71 -2.66
N GLU A 202 9.59 18.27 -1.74
CA GLU A 202 10.99 18.69 -1.69
C GLU A 202 11.76 18.19 -2.92
N SER A 203 11.48 16.98 -3.42
CA SER A 203 12.09 16.48 -4.68
C SER A 203 11.72 17.34 -5.89
N PHE A 204 10.44 17.72 -6.02
CA PHE A 204 9.97 18.65 -7.05
C PHE A 204 10.58 20.04 -6.90
N GLN A 205 10.71 20.54 -5.66
CA GLN A 205 11.35 21.83 -5.40
C GLN A 205 12.84 21.82 -5.79
N GLN A 206 13.61 20.82 -5.34
CA GLN A 206 15.02 20.66 -5.71
C GLN A 206 15.20 20.51 -7.24
N ALA A 207 14.28 19.83 -7.92
CA ALA A 207 14.30 19.73 -9.38
C ALA A 207 14.13 21.10 -10.06
N VAL A 208 13.17 21.90 -9.62
CA VAL A 208 12.92 23.25 -10.17
C VAL A 208 14.05 24.22 -9.82
N GLU A 209 14.60 24.16 -8.61
CA GLU A 209 15.77 24.96 -8.19
C GLU A 209 17.04 24.64 -9.02
N ALA A 210 17.19 23.40 -9.48
CA ALA A 210 18.28 22.96 -10.35
C ALA A 210 17.96 23.01 -11.85
N GLU A 211 16.87 23.69 -12.24
CA GLU A 211 16.40 23.85 -13.63
C GLU A 211 16.16 22.52 -14.40
N LEU A 212 15.86 21.44 -13.66
CA LEU A 212 15.56 20.13 -14.22
C LEU A 212 14.11 20.09 -14.72
N ARG A 213 13.91 19.54 -15.93
CA ARG A 213 12.62 19.61 -16.64
C ARG A 213 11.86 18.29 -16.62
N THR A 214 12.55 17.18 -16.39
CA THR A 214 11.98 15.83 -16.48
C THR A 214 12.31 14.97 -15.26
N LEU A 215 11.30 14.31 -14.70
CA LEU A 215 11.42 13.51 -13.48
C LEU A 215 10.92 12.07 -13.69
N ALA A 216 11.67 11.09 -13.20
CA ALA A 216 11.18 9.73 -12.99
C ALA A 216 10.88 9.51 -11.50
N ILE A 217 9.70 8.95 -11.21
CA ILE A 217 9.22 8.66 -9.85
C ILE A 217 8.76 7.20 -9.82
N PRO A 218 9.46 6.31 -9.10
CA PRO A 218 8.97 4.95 -8.85
C PRO A 218 7.56 4.99 -8.24
N CYS A 219 6.63 4.15 -8.73
CA CYS A 219 5.25 4.14 -8.25
C CYS A 219 5.19 3.72 -6.78
N LEU A 220 5.55 2.47 -6.49
CA LEU A 220 5.66 1.93 -5.14
C LEU A 220 7.13 1.61 -4.84
N TRP A 221 7.60 2.02 -3.67
CA TRP A 221 9.02 1.91 -3.31
C TRP A 221 9.26 1.67 -1.82
N TYR A 222 8.19 1.39 -1.05
CA TYR A 222 8.29 0.88 0.31
C TYR A 222 7.68 -0.53 0.39
N HIS A 223 8.50 -1.54 0.68
CA HIS A 223 7.99 -2.90 0.89
C HIS A 223 7.52 -3.17 2.32
N ARG A 224 8.07 -2.46 3.32
CA ARG A 224 7.77 -2.73 4.74
C ARG A 224 6.65 -1.84 5.29
N GLY A 225 5.41 -2.34 5.18
CA GLY A 225 4.28 -1.96 6.04
C GLY A 225 3.48 -0.71 5.66
N TYR A 226 3.92 0.12 4.71
CA TYR A 226 3.08 1.20 4.17
C TYR A 226 2.04 0.58 3.21
N PRO A 227 0.71 0.75 3.40
CA PRO A 227 -0.28 0.17 2.50
C PRO A 227 -0.16 0.75 1.08
N ARG A 228 -0.03 -0.13 0.07
CA ARG A 228 0.23 0.22 -1.34
C ARG A 228 -0.73 1.31 -1.86
N GLU A 229 -2.05 1.12 -1.68
CA GLU A 229 -3.07 2.08 -2.09
C GLU A 229 -2.94 3.44 -1.37
N GLN A 230 -2.66 3.44 -0.07
CA GLN A 230 -2.46 4.69 0.68
C GLN A 230 -1.21 5.45 0.20
N GLN A 231 -0.11 4.74 -0.10
CA GLN A 231 1.08 5.33 -0.72
C GLN A 231 0.74 5.93 -2.08
N ALA A 232 -0.01 5.20 -2.90
CA ALA A 232 -0.39 5.64 -4.24
C ALA A 232 -1.32 6.87 -4.22
N HIS A 233 -2.35 6.89 -3.37
CA HIS A 233 -3.20 8.06 -3.16
C HIS A 233 -2.43 9.31 -2.71
N VAL A 234 -1.46 9.18 -1.78
CA VAL A 234 -0.60 10.31 -1.38
C VAL A 234 0.30 10.75 -2.53
N THR A 235 0.88 9.80 -3.27
CA THR A 235 1.77 10.06 -4.42
C THR A 235 1.03 10.86 -5.49
N MET A 236 -0.10 10.34 -5.99
CA MET A 236 -0.87 10.96 -7.07
C MET A 236 -1.43 12.31 -6.67
N ARG A 237 -1.94 12.46 -5.43
CA ARG A 237 -2.36 13.74 -4.86
C ARG A 237 -1.22 14.78 -4.86
N THR A 238 -0.03 14.37 -4.44
CA THR A 238 1.12 15.28 -4.30
C THR A 238 1.68 15.67 -5.66
N VAL A 239 1.88 14.70 -6.57
CA VAL A 239 2.33 14.94 -7.95
C VAL A 239 1.36 15.87 -8.68
N ARG A 240 0.04 15.68 -8.53
CA ARG A 240 -0.98 16.57 -9.10
C ARG A 240 -0.85 18.01 -8.60
N ARG A 241 -0.76 18.23 -7.28
CA ARG A 241 -0.61 19.58 -6.70
C ARG A 241 0.73 20.23 -7.06
N CYS A 242 1.81 19.45 -7.16
CA CYS A 242 3.10 19.98 -7.59
C CYS A 242 3.08 20.37 -9.08
N LEU A 243 2.48 19.57 -9.97
CA LEU A 243 2.34 19.89 -11.39
C LEU A 243 1.44 21.12 -11.64
N GLU A 244 0.35 21.29 -10.89
CA GLU A 244 -0.48 22.49 -10.97
C GLU A 244 0.31 23.77 -10.67
N ARG A 245 1.22 23.72 -9.69
CA ARG A 245 2.03 24.86 -9.22
C ARG A 245 3.29 25.10 -10.05
N MET A 246 3.97 24.04 -10.44
CA MET A 246 5.29 24.06 -11.12
C MET A 246 5.17 23.84 -12.64
N ARG A 247 3.96 23.97 -13.19
CA ARG A 247 3.56 23.77 -14.60
C ARG A 247 4.48 24.35 -15.69
N GLN A 248 5.23 25.42 -15.42
CA GLN A 248 6.14 26.04 -16.39
C GLN A 248 7.58 25.51 -16.30
N SER A 249 7.97 24.93 -15.16
CA SER A 249 9.33 24.47 -14.89
C SER A 249 9.56 23.02 -15.33
N LEU A 250 8.53 22.18 -15.20
CA LEU A 250 8.57 20.76 -15.54
C LEU A 250 7.83 20.47 -16.84
N ASP A 251 8.45 19.69 -17.72
CA ASP A 251 7.88 19.22 -18.99
C ASP A 251 7.21 17.84 -18.85
N LEU A 252 7.81 16.92 -18.09
CA LEU A 252 7.33 15.54 -17.98
C LEU A 252 7.65 14.90 -16.62
N VAL A 253 6.67 14.20 -16.05
CA VAL A 253 6.83 13.31 -14.89
C VAL A 253 6.44 11.90 -15.31
N VAL A 254 7.38 10.96 -15.18
CA VAL A 254 7.21 9.55 -15.50
C VAL A 254 7.03 8.76 -14.21
N MET A 255 5.82 8.26 -13.99
CA MET A 255 5.50 7.32 -12.91
C MET A 255 5.95 5.91 -13.35
N VAL A 256 6.89 5.32 -12.62
CA VAL A 256 7.55 4.06 -13.02
C VAL A 256 6.98 2.89 -12.23
N ALA A 257 6.13 2.08 -12.87
CA ALA A 257 5.55 0.88 -12.29
C ALA A 257 6.49 -0.32 -12.43
N ALA A 258 6.62 -1.12 -11.37
CA ALA A 258 7.45 -2.32 -11.39
C ALA A 258 6.66 -3.55 -11.87
N THR A 259 5.36 -3.65 -11.55
CA THR A 259 4.48 -4.76 -11.98
C THR A 259 3.37 -4.29 -12.94
N ALA A 260 2.61 -5.24 -13.48
CA ALA A 260 1.34 -4.95 -14.15
C ALA A 260 0.32 -4.35 -13.16
N GLU A 261 0.14 -4.98 -11.99
CA GLU A 261 -0.74 -4.51 -10.91
C GLU A 261 -0.45 -3.07 -10.48
N GLU A 262 0.82 -2.67 -10.43
CA GLU A 262 1.22 -1.31 -10.09
C GLU A 262 0.94 -0.30 -11.19
N ALA A 263 1.03 -0.72 -12.46
CA ALA A 263 0.65 0.12 -13.59
C ALA A 263 -0.86 0.33 -13.60
N GLU A 264 -1.63 -0.76 -13.47
CA GLU A 264 -3.10 -0.75 -13.39
C GLU A 264 -3.59 0.14 -12.23
N LEU A 265 -3.05 -0.04 -11.02
CA LEU A 265 -3.37 0.82 -9.87
C LEU A 265 -3.11 2.31 -10.15
N TYR A 266 -2.00 2.66 -10.79
CA TYR A 266 -1.68 4.07 -11.07
C TYR A 266 -2.49 4.63 -12.26
N GLU A 267 -2.89 3.81 -13.22
CA GLU A 267 -3.79 4.17 -14.33
C GLU A 267 -5.24 4.42 -13.84
N ASP A 268 -5.72 3.64 -12.87
CA ASP A 268 -7.00 3.90 -12.20
C ASP A 268 -6.96 5.19 -11.37
N LEU A 269 -5.89 5.40 -10.60
CA LEU A 269 -5.73 6.63 -9.82
C LEU A 269 -5.50 7.87 -10.70
N LEU A 270 -4.92 7.73 -11.90
CA LEU A 270 -4.84 8.82 -12.88
C LEU A 270 -6.23 9.33 -13.28
N GLN A 271 -7.25 8.48 -13.40
CA GLN A 271 -8.62 8.93 -13.70
C GLN A 271 -9.20 9.81 -12.59
N LEU A 272 -8.86 9.53 -11.33
CA LEU A 272 -9.33 10.28 -10.15
C LEU A 272 -8.58 11.60 -9.92
N TYR A 273 -7.25 11.61 -10.09
CA TYR A 273 -6.40 12.78 -9.81
C TYR A 273 -6.05 13.62 -11.05
N PHE A 274 -6.11 13.02 -12.24
CA PHE A 274 -5.81 13.61 -13.54
C PHE A 274 -6.96 13.34 -14.54
N PRO A 275 -8.21 13.68 -14.19
CA PRO A 275 -9.35 13.41 -15.05
C PRO A 275 -9.18 14.10 -16.41
N ARG A 276 -9.39 13.33 -17.47
CA ARG A 276 -9.37 13.72 -18.88
C ARG A 276 -10.75 14.20 -19.33
N THR A 277 -11.82 13.67 -18.73
CA THR A 277 -13.21 14.04 -19.02
C THR A 277 -13.94 14.55 -17.78
N TRP A 278 -15.03 15.30 -18.00
CA TRP A 278 -15.90 15.75 -16.91
C TRP A 278 -16.54 14.57 -16.15
N ALA A 279 -16.80 13.45 -16.83
CA ALA A 279 -17.35 12.24 -16.20
C ALA A 279 -16.36 11.59 -15.23
N GLU A 280 -15.07 11.49 -15.60
CA GLU A 280 -14.01 11.02 -14.69
C GLU A 280 -13.88 11.96 -13.47
N ALA A 281 -13.88 13.28 -13.69
CA ALA A 281 -13.82 14.26 -12.60
C ALA A 281 -15.02 14.16 -11.65
N GLN A 282 -16.22 13.91 -12.19
CA GLN A 282 -17.45 13.73 -11.42
C GLN A 282 -17.45 12.41 -10.63
N ALA A 283 -16.94 11.31 -11.20
CA ALA A 283 -16.76 10.03 -10.49
C ALA A 283 -15.77 10.16 -9.31
N GLY A 284 -14.78 11.06 -9.43
CA GLY A 284 -13.88 11.41 -8.33
C GLY A 284 -14.56 11.95 -7.08
N LEU A 285 -15.78 12.52 -7.15
CA LEU A 285 -16.52 13.03 -5.98
C LEU A 285 -17.05 11.92 -5.06
N ASP A 286 -17.34 10.73 -5.61
CA ASP A 286 -17.87 9.61 -4.82
C ASP A 286 -16.76 8.84 -4.08
N VAL A 287 -15.51 8.94 -4.58
CA VAL A 287 -14.35 8.20 -4.07
C VAL A 287 -13.42 9.07 -3.22
N LEU A 288 -13.17 10.32 -3.64
CA LEU A 288 -12.24 11.21 -2.94
C LEU A 288 -12.96 11.95 -1.78
N PRO A 289 -12.27 12.18 -0.65
CA PRO A 289 -12.85 12.96 0.43
C PRO A 289 -13.13 14.40 0.02
N ALA A 290 -14.22 14.96 0.56
CA ALA A 290 -14.63 16.34 0.33
C ALA A 290 -13.53 17.37 0.64
N GLU A 291 -13.66 18.54 -0.01
CA GLU A 291 -12.70 19.65 0.09
C GLU A 291 -12.38 20.08 1.53
N GLY A 292 -11.17 20.60 1.73
CA GLY A 292 -10.68 21.08 3.03
C GLY A 292 -9.96 20.03 3.88
N ARG A 293 -9.94 18.74 3.48
CA ARG A 293 -9.12 17.70 4.15
C ARG A 293 -7.62 17.77 3.83
N TRP A 294 -7.22 18.50 2.80
CA TRP A 294 -5.84 18.60 2.33
C TRP A 294 -5.35 20.04 2.20
N SER A 295 -4.05 20.24 2.44
CA SER A 295 -3.36 21.50 2.14
C SER A 295 -3.31 21.76 0.64
N GLU A 296 -2.92 22.97 0.28
CA GLU A 296 -2.65 23.38 -1.10
C GLU A 296 -1.50 22.58 -1.79
N TRP A 297 -0.70 21.84 -1.01
CA TRP A 297 0.37 20.93 -1.44
C TRP A 297 0.01 19.45 -1.30
N GLY A 298 -1.14 19.12 -0.68
CA GLY A 298 -1.59 17.74 -0.47
C GLY A 298 -1.30 17.15 0.91
N ASP A 299 -0.82 17.93 1.88
CA ASP A 299 -0.65 17.48 3.28
C ASP A 299 -2.01 17.27 3.96
N VAL A 300 -2.08 16.35 4.92
CA VAL A 300 -3.24 16.17 5.80
C VAL A 300 -3.11 17.09 7.02
N ALA A 301 -4.16 17.83 7.33
CA ALA A 301 -4.24 18.64 8.55
C ALA A 301 -4.36 17.74 9.79
N VAL A 302 -3.36 17.79 10.68
CA VAL A 302 -3.40 17.11 11.98
C VAL A 302 -3.89 18.10 13.03
N GLU A 303 -5.16 18.01 13.42
CA GLU A 303 -5.84 18.96 14.32
C GLU A 303 -5.09 19.13 15.68
N GLU A 304 -4.43 18.08 16.16
CA GLU A 304 -3.64 18.07 17.40
C GLU A 304 -2.37 18.95 17.35
N ARG A 305 -1.95 19.43 16.17
CA ARG A 305 -0.81 20.34 16.00
C ARG A 305 -1.19 21.82 15.85
N ARG A 306 -2.45 22.19 16.09
CA ARG A 306 -2.78 23.58 16.44
C ARG A 306 -2.15 23.89 17.80
N ILE A 307 -0.97 24.53 17.77
CA ILE A 307 -0.29 25.04 18.96
C ILE A 307 -1.28 25.93 19.70
N ARG A 308 -1.82 25.45 20.83
CA ARG A 308 -2.49 26.30 21.79
C ARG A 308 -1.42 27.14 22.46
N LEU A 309 -1.09 28.28 21.84
CA LEU A 309 -0.63 29.46 22.57
C LEU A 309 -1.79 30.00 23.41
N ALA A 310 -2.24 29.17 24.36
CA ALA A 310 -3.01 29.62 25.49
C ALA A 310 -2.07 30.52 26.28
N SER A 311 -2.38 31.81 26.25
CA SER A 311 -1.62 32.90 26.86
C SER A 311 -1.48 32.71 28.37
N HIS A 312 -0.50 31.90 28.79
CA HIS A 312 -0.15 31.71 30.19
C HIS A 312 0.88 32.75 30.66
N PHE A 313 0.53 34.02 30.46
CA PHE A 313 1.00 35.10 31.32
C PHE A 313 -0.23 35.89 31.78
N VAL A 314 -0.74 35.48 32.94
CA VAL A 314 -1.78 36.21 33.66
C VAL A 314 -1.14 37.47 34.23
N GLY A 315 -1.32 38.60 33.54
CA GLY A 315 -1.05 39.91 34.09
C GLY A 315 -2.04 40.20 35.22
N ARG A 316 -1.63 39.91 36.46
CA ARG A 316 -2.30 40.41 37.66
C ARG A 316 -1.72 41.80 37.94
N GLY A 317 -2.59 42.81 38.01
CA GLY A 317 -2.19 44.19 38.30
C GLY A 317 -1.99 44.48 39.78
N ASP A 318 -1.65 45.76 40.06
CA ASP A 318 -1.06 46.32 41.29
C ASP A 318 0.40 45.82 41.55
N ASP A 319 1.32 46.64 42.10
CA ASP A 319 1.22 48.01 42.61
C ASP A 319 2.60 48.73 42.70
N GLY A 320 2.61 50.05 42.45
CA GLY A 320 3.45 51.05 43.16
C GLY A 320 5.00 51.09 43.04
N SER A 321 5.49 52.22 42.47
CA SER A 321 6.68 52.98 42.93
C SER A 321 8.12 52.47 42.68
N GLY A 322 8.75 53.02 41.63
CA GLY A 322 9.98 53.86 41.76
C GLY A 322 11.34 53.21 42.06
N GLY A 323 12.33 53.52 41.22
CA GLY A 323 13.75 53.25 41.47
C GLY A 323 14.57 53.18 40.18
N ASP A 324 15.49 54.11 39.98
CA ASP A 324 16.57 54.00 38.99
C ASP A 324 17.58 52.92 39.45
N ASP A 325 18.19 52.18 38.51
CA ASP A 325 19.64 51.84 38.52
C ASP A 325 20.06 51.08 37.23
N ASP A 326 21.25 51.43 36.72
CA ASP A 326 22.05 50.85 35.62
C ASP A 326 23.18 49.99 36.25
N PRO A 327 24.16 49.33 35.59
CA PRO A 327 24.37 48.94 34.18
C PRO A 327 24.68 47.42 33.96
N ARG A 328 25.29 47.15 32.80
CA ARG A 328 25.87 45.92 32.17
C ARG A 328 26.96 45.16 32.97
N GLU A 329 27.50 44.11 32.31
CA GLU A 329 28.58 43.14 32.64
C GLU A 329 28.04 41.80 33.20
N ASP A 330 28.56 40.60 32.92
CA ASP A 330 29.50 40.09 31.89
C ASP A 330 29.43 38.53 31.88
N ALA A 331 29.99 37.87 30.85
CA ALA A 331 30.75 36.58 30.92
C ALA A 331 30.55 35.60 29.72
N GLU A 332 31.68 35.11 29.21
CA GLU A 332 31.89 34.14 28.11
C GLU A 332 32.07 32.68 28.64
N PRO A 333 32.19 31.64 27.78
CA PRO A 333 32.02 30.22 28.13
C PRO A 333 33.33 29.42 28.34
N LEU A 334 33.25 28.19 28.89
CA LEU A 334 34.14 27.07 28.50
C LEU A 334 33.63 25.66 28.91
N PHE A 335 34.17 24.65 28.21
CA PHE A 335 33.94 23.20 28.25
C PHE A 335 34.54 22.48 29.49
N ASP A 336 34.17 21.21 29.77
CA ASP A 336 34.97 20.03 29.33
C ASP A 336 34.29 18.66 29.57
N ALA A 337 34.83 17.62 28.92
CA ALA A 337 34.24 16.30 28.66
C ALA A 337 34.47 15.23 29.75
N ARG A 338 33.81 14.07 29.58
CA ARG A 338 34.39 12.75 29.86
C ARG A 338 33.67 11.60 29.14
N GLU A 339 34.47 10.70 28.59
CA GLU A 339 34.07 9.40 28.08
C GLU A 339 33.84 8.44 29.26
N ASP A 340 32.81 7.57 29.18
CA ASP A 340 32.94 6.11 29.29
C ASP A 340 31.58 5.40 29.44
N ALA A 341 31.49 4.20 28.87
CA ALA A 341 30.53 3.11 29.13
C ALA A 341 29.02 3.45 29.33
N ASP A 342 28.22 3.24 28.28
CA ASP A 342 27.02 2.36 28.31
C ASP A 342 26.34 2.23 26.93
N ARG A 343 26.94 1.43 26.02
CA ARG A 343 26.34 1.13 24.70
C ARG A 343 25.45 -0.13 24.65
N SER A 344 25.44 -0.99 25.69
CA SER A 344 24.72 -2.27 25.62
C SER A 344 23.21 -2.19 25.95
N PHE A 345 22.72 -1.06 26.48
CA PHE A 345 21.34 -0.97 27.00
C PHE A 345 20.30 -0.46 25.98
N LEU A 346 20.74 0.12 24.86
CA LEU A 346 19.86 0.69 23.84
C LEU A 346 19.56 -0.30 22.69
N ASP A 347 20.59 -1.00 22.20
CA ASP A 347 20.42 -1.94 21.07
C ASP A 347 19.57 -3.16 21.46
N ALA A 348 19.73 -3.67 22.69
CA ALA A 348 18.92 -4.77 23.21
C ALA A 348 17.40 -4.45 23.32
N ARG A 349 17.03 -3.16 23.41
CA ARG A 349 15.62 -2.74 23.30
C ARG A 349 15.17 -2.62 21.85
N SER A 350 16.03 -2.15 20.96
CA SER A 350 15.74 -2.03 19.52
C SER A 350 15.32 -3.38 18.93
N ASP A 351 16.10 -4.45 19.16
CA ASP A 351 15.81 -5.76 18.58
C ASP A 351 14.64 -6.48 19.26
N ALA A 352 14.49 -6.33 20.58
CA ALA A 352 13.33 -6.85 21.30
C ALA A 352 12.03 -6.18 20.80
N ASP A 353 12.06 -4.86 20.55
CA ASP A 353 10.94 -4.11 19.97
C ASP A 353 10.74 -4.43 18.48
N LEU A 354 11.80 -4.68 17.70
CA LEU A 354 11.70 -5.06 16.29
C LEU A 354 11.08 -6.46 16.15
N ALA A 355 11.52 -7.41 16.97
CA ALA A 355 10.93 -8.74 17.08
C ALA A 355 9.49 -8.67 17.62
N ALA A 356 9.20 -7.80 18.61
CA ALA A 356 7.82 -7.58 19.06
C ALA A 356 6.93 -6.96 17.96
N VAL A 357 7.49 -6.11 17.10
CA VAL A 357 6.77 -5.52 15.95
C VAL A 357 6.53 -6.52 14.83
N ARG A 358 7.51 -7.36 14.46
CA ARG A 358 7.29 -8.48 13.50
C ARG A 358 6.14 -9.37 13.99
N ARG A 359 6.11 -9.69 15.29
CA ARG A 359 5.05 -10.50 15.92
C ARG A 359 3.66 -9.84 15.98
N LEU A 360 3.53 -8.54 15.70
CA LEU A 360 2.27 -7.81 15.78
C LEU A 360 1.42 -7.82 14.50
N ASP A 361 1.99 -8.17 13.34
CA ASP A 361 1.25 -8.23 12.06
C ASP A 361 1.05 -9.65 11.52
N VAL A 362 1.89 -10.61 11.91
CA VAL A 362 1.83 -12.05 11.55
C VAL A 362 0.44 -12.67 11.77
N THR A 363 -0.21 -13.18 10.72
CA THR A 363 -1.45 -13.97 10.81
C THR A 363 -1.20 -15.34 11.47
N MET A 364 -2.26 -16.08 11.83
CA MET A 364 -2.12 -17.42 12.41
C MET A 364 -1.50 -18.43 11.43
N CYS A 365 -1.76 -18.29 10.13
CA CYS A 365 -1.14 -19.09 9.09
C CYS A 365 0.33 -18.71 8.83
N GLU A 366 0.72 -17.45 9.04
CA GLU A 366 2.12 -16.97 8.97
C GLU A 366 2.90 -17.17 10.30
N ALA A 367 2.29 -17.77 11.33
CA ALA A 367 2.89 -17.88 12.66
C ALA A 367 4.00 -18.93 12.74
N GLU A 368 5.25 -18.48 12.66
CA GLU A 368 6.45 -19.33 12.76
C GLU A 368 6.68 -19.92 14.16
N SER A 369 6.10 -19.33 15.22
CA SER A 369 6.21 -19.84 16.59
C SER A 369 4.89 -19.90 17.35
N GLN A 370 4.85 -20.73 18.41
CA GLN A 370 3.67 -20.87 19.29
C GLN A 370 3.32 -19.55 20.00
N ASP A 371 4.32 -18.74 20.35
CA ASP A 371 4.11 -17.43 20.98
C ASP A 371 3.46 -16.44 20.01
N ASP A 372 3.74 -16.56 18.71
CA ASP A 372 3.22 -15.66 17.68
C ASP A 372 1.76 -16.01 17.36
N ALA A 373 1.46 -17.31 17.26
CA ALA A 373 0.10 -17.81 17.17
C ALA A 373 -0.73 -17.41 18.42
N ALA A 374 -0.16 -17.49 19.62
CA ALA A 374 -0.81 -17.04 20.84
C ALA A 374 -1.07 -15.52 20.83
N GLN A 375 -0.11 -14.72 20.36
CA GLN A 375 -0.25 -13.26 20.24
C GLN A 375 -1.28 -12.85 19.18
N ALA A 376 -1.28 -13.48 18.00
CA ALA A 376 -2.27 -13.27 16.95
C ALA A 376 -3.69 -13.60 17.44
N CYS A 377 -3.88 -14.75 18.10
CA CYS A 377 -5.14 -15.11 18.75
C CYS A 377 -5.59 -14.04 19.78
N LEU A 378 -4.67 -13.54 20.62
CA LEU A 378 -4.94 -12.46 21.57
C LEU A 378 -5.24 -11.10 20.91
N ARG A 379 -4.83 -10.86 19.65
CA ARG A 379 -5.26 -9.69 18.87
C ARG A 379 -6.71 -9.84 18.41
N TYR A 380 -7.09 -10.99 17.86
CA TYR A 380 -8.48 -11.23 17.44
C TYR A 380 -9.45 -11.20 18.63
N LEU A 381 -9.08 -11.79 19.77
CA LEU A 381 -9.87 -11.74 21.02
C LEU A 381 -10.07 -10.31 21.56
N ARG A 382 -9.11 -9.41 21.38
CA ARG A 382 -9.28 -7.99 21.74
C ARG A 382 -10.26 -7.30 20.79
N ARG A 383 -10.02 -7.41 19.48
CA ARG A 383 -10.89 -6.81 18.45
C ARG A 383 -12.34 -7.35 18.51
N ALA A 384 -12.54 -8.63 18.86
CA ALA A 384 -13.86 -9.25 19.01
C ALA A 384 -14.78 -8.53 20.02
N LYS A 385 -14.20 -7.86 21.03
CA LYS A 385 -14.95 -7.07 22.03
C LYS A 385 -15.40 -5.70 21.50
N GLU A 386 -14.71 -5.18 20.50
CA GLU A 386 -14.92 -3.85 19.92
C GLU A 386 -15.86 -3.88 18.71
N VAL A 387 -15.92 -5.02 18.00
CA VAL A 387 -16.72 -5.18 16.78
C VAL A 387 -18.21 -5.31 17.09
N ARG A 388 -19.03 -4.52 16.38
CA ARG A 388 -20.50 -4.51 16.47
C ARG A 388 -21.09 -5.76 15.81
N ASN A 389 -22.30 -6.14 16.22
CA ASN A 389 -23.02 -7.26 15.59
C ASN A 389 -23.47 -6.89 14.17
N GLU A 390 -23.45 -7.85 13.26
CA GLU A 390 -24.02 -7.72 11.93
C GLU A 390 -25.52 -8.04 11.91
N PRO A 391 -26.31 -7.47 10.99
CA PRO A 391 -27.68 -7.89 10.75
C PRO A 391 -27.72 -9.28 10.09
N ASP A 392 -28.72 -10.10 10.42
CA ASP A 392 -28.83 -11.51 9.96
C ASP A 392 -28.83 -11.67 8.43
N ALA A 393 -29.21 -10.62 7.70
CA ALA A 393 -29.18 -10.58 6.24
C ALA A 393 -27.76 -10.62 5.65
N THR A 394 -26.76 -10.03 6.31
CA THR A 394 -25.36 -9.97 5.84
C THR A 394 -24.44 -10.90 6.62
N ARG A 395 -24.85 -11.33 7.81
CA ARG A 395 -24.06 -12.18 8.72
C ARG A 395 -23.56 -13.44 8.01
N PHE A 396 -22.24 -13.64 8.04
CA PHE A 396 -21.56 -14.82 7.48
C PHE A 396 -21.30 -15.91 8.52
N VAL A 397 -21.17 -15.55 9.81
CA VAL A 397 -20.93 -16.46 10.94
C VAL A 397 -22.01 -16.36 12.00
N TYR A 398 -22.55 -17.49 12.44
CA TYR A 398 -23.53 -17.54 13.52
C TYR A 398 -23.57 -18.89 14.23
N ARG A 399 -23.90 -18.89 15.53
CA ARG A 399 -24.37 -20.10 16.21
C ARG A 399 -25.78 -20.46 15.73
N ALA A 400 -25.97 -21.69 15.23
CA ALA A 400 -27.28 -22.20 14.85
C ALA A 400 -28.25 -22.25 16.04
N PRO A 401 -29.57 -22.06 15.82
CA PRO A 401 -30.57 -22.26 16.88
C PRO A 401 -30.71 -23.75 17.27
N GLY A 402 -30.39 -24.66 16.34
CA GLY A 402 -30.29 -26.09 16.57
C GLY A 402 -28.95 -26.54 17.17
N ARG A 403 -29.00 -27.69 17.84
CA ARG A 403 -27.84 -28.52 18.16
C ARG A 403 -27.77 -29.68 17.16
N ASP A 404 -26.60 -30.29 17.02
CA ASP A 404 -26.45 -31.49 16.19
C ASP A 404 -27.13 -32.72 16.82
N ARG A 405 -27.10 -33.86 16.12
CA ARG A 405 -27.69 -35.12 16.62
C ARG A 405 -27.05 -35.66 17.91
N TYR A 406 -25.89 -35.15 18.30
CA TYR A 406 -25.17 -35.50 19.53
C TYR A 406 -25.31 -34.45 20.64
N GLY A 407 -26.13 -33.40 20.44
CA GLY A 407 -26.38 -32.34 21.42
C GLY A 407 -25.31 -31.23 21.46
N ARG A 408 -24.37 -31.22 20.51
CA ARG A 408 -23.30 -30.23 20.42
C ARG A 408 -23.78 -28.93 19.79
N CYS A 409 -23.17 -27.80 20.17
CA CYS A 409 -23.43 -26.54 19.49
C CYS A 409 -22.93 -26.57 18.04
N VAL A 410 -23.64 -25.92 17.13
CA VAL A 410 -23.21 -25.79 15.73
C VAL A 410 -22.89 -24.32 15.45
N VAL A 411 -21.69 -24.07 14.95
CA VAL A 411 -21.29 -22.75 14.42
C VAL A 411 -21.30 -22.87 12.90
N VAL A 412 -22.10 -22.03 12.25
CA VAL A 412 -22.26 -22.02 10.79
C VAL A 412 -21.42 -20.89 10.21
N LEU A 413 -20.69 -21.20 9.13
CA LEU A 413 -19.94 -20.30 8.27
C LEU A 413 -20.52 -20.35 6.85
N LEU A 414 -20.80 -19.18 6.27
CA LEU A 414 -21.36 -19.04 4.93
C LEU A 414 -20.31 -18.45 3.98
N GLY A 415 -19.73 -19.29 3.11
CA GLY A 415 -18.66 -18.88 2.19
C GLY A 415 -19.06 -17.71 1.29
N ALA A 416 -20.23 -17.79 0.64
CA ALA A 416 -20.73 -16.72 -0.25
C ALA A 416 -21.11 -15.40 0.45
N ARG A 417 -20.93 -15.28 1.77
CA ARG A 417 -21.08 -14.03 2.54
C ARG A 417 -19.78 -13.52 3.15
N LEU A 418 -18.66 -14.22 2.96
CA LEU A 418 -17.36 -13.71 3.36
C LEU A 418 -17.01 -12.45 2.53
N PRO A 419 -16.40 -11.41 3.14
CA PRO A 419 -16.00 -10.22 2.40
C PRO A 419 -14.87 -10.51 1.40
N SER A 420 -14.95 -9.91 0.22
CA SER A 420 -13.94 -10.02 -0.84
C SER A 420 -12.55 -9.46 -0.48
N LEU A 421 -12.41 -8.78 0.67
CA LEU A 421 -11.12 -8.36 1.21
C LEU A 421 -10.32 -9.52 1.86
N GLY A 422 -10.90 -10.72 1.98
CA GLY A 422 -10.23 -11.89 2.53
C GLY A 422 -9.74 -11.69 3.97
N VAL A 423 -8.57 -12.26 4.28
CA VAL A 423 -7.91 -12.17 5.62
C VAL A 423 -7.60 -10.71 6.02
N ARG A 424 -7.53 -9.80 5.04
CA ARG A 424 -7.26 -8.37 5.27
C ARG A 424 -8.48 -7.60 5.78
N ASP A 425 -9.70 -8.16 5.72
CA ASP A 425 -10.83 -7.55 6.40
C ASP A 425 -10.68 -7.62 7.93
N ARG A 426 -10.66 -6.43 8.54
CA ARG A 426 -10.45 -6.26 9.97
C ARG A 426 -11.63 -6.68 10.84
N ARG A 427 -12.77 -7.08 10.26
CA ARG A 427 -14.00 -7.47 10.98
C ARG A 427 -14.24 -8.98 10.98
N THR A 428 -13.91 -9.66 9.89
CA THR A 428 -14.18 -11.09 9.65
C THR A 428 -13.64 -11.99 10.76
N LEU A 429 -12.34 -11.99 11.02
CA LEU A 429 -11.76 -12.85 12.08
C LEU A 429 -12.25 -12.47 13.49
N PRO A 430 -12.34 -11.17 13.87
CA PRO A 430 -12.97 -10.77 15.13
C PRO A 430 -14.44 -11.19 15.29
N LEU A 431 -15.27 -11.15 14.24
CA LEU A 431 -16.66 -11.62 14.27
C LEU A 431 -16.71 -13.13 14.50
N PHE A 432 -15.87 -13.90 13.81
CA PHE A 432 -15.74 -15.34 14.02
C PHE A 432 -15.35 -15.68 15.47
N VAL A 433 -14.28 -15.05 15.98
CA VAL A 433 -13.83 -15.24 17.37
C VAL A 433 -14.90 -14.82 18.38
N LYS A 434 -15.66 -13.75 18.11
CA LYS A 434 -16.76 -13.32 18.96
C LYS A 434 -17.83 -14.40 19.12
N GLU A 435 -18.22 -15.08 18.05
CA GLU A 435 -19.18 -16.17 18.10
C GLU A 435 -18.63 -17.39 18.85
N LEU A 436 -17.33 -17.69 18.74
CA LEU A 436 -16.70 -18.77 19.52
C LEU A 436 -16.62 -18.45 21.02
N GLU A 437 -16.29 -17.22 21.41
CA GLU A 437 -16.29 -16.80 22.82
C GLU A 437 -17.69 -16.89 23.45
N LEU A 438 -18.76 -16.64 22.68
CA LEU A 438 -20.15 -16.80 23.12
C LEU A 438 -20.56 -18.26 23.40
N LEU A 439 -19.75 -19.25 23.01
CA LEU A 439 -19.96 -20.66 23.38
C LEU A 439 -19.58 -20.94 24.85
N GLY A 440 -18.81 -20.06 25.50
CA GLY A 440 -18.42 -20.22 26.91
C GLY A 440 -17.63 -21.50 27.23
N GLY A 441 -17.02 -22.13 26.24
CA GLY A 441 -16.32 -23.42 26.37
C GLY A 441 -17.20 -24.66 26.15
N GLU A 442 -18.46 -24.53 25.71
CA GLU A 442 -19.25 -25.66 25.21
C GLU A 442 -18.55 -26.33 24.02
N ARG A 443 -18.68 -27.67 23.91
CA ARG A 443 -18.24 -28.40 22.72
C ARG A 443 -19.09 -28.05 21.51
N PHE A 444 -18.43 -27.87 20.38
CA PHE A 444 -19.07 -27.45 19.14
C PHE A 444 -18.53 -28.20 17.92
N VAL A 445 -19.34 -28.14 16.86
CA VAL A 445 -18.95 -28.52 15.51
C VAL A 445 -19.04 -27.29 14.61
N LEU A 446 -18.09 -27.19 13.68
CA LEU A 446 -18.03 -26.11 12.71
C LEU A 446 -18.62 -26.60 11.39
N PHE A 447 -19.54 -25.83 10.79
CA PHE A 447 -20.23 -26.16 9.56
C PHE A 447 -19.97 -25.06 8.52
N TYR A 448 -19.18 -25.35 7.50
CA TYR A 448 -18.86 -24.43 6.41
C TYR A 448 -19.70 -24.76 5.17
N ALA A 449 -20.54 -23.82 4.74
CA ALA A 449 -21.31 -23.92 3.50
C ALA A 449 -20.56 -23.21 2.36
N ASN A 450 -20.04 -23.99 1.41
CA ASN A 450 -19.37 -23.50 0.21
C ASN A 450 -20.33 -23.21 -0.96
N SER A 451 -21.65 -23.23 -0.72
CA SER A 451 -22.68 -22.92 -1.72
C SER A 451 -22.50 -21.51 -2.28
N ALA A 452 -22.67 -21.36 -3.60
CA ALA A 452 -22.55 -20.09 -4.32
C ALA A 452 -21.19 -19.37 -4.20
N VAL A 453 -20.12 -20.09 -3.81
CA VAL A 453 -18.73 -19.59 -3.87
C VAL A 453 -18.16 -19.82 -5.27
N SER A 454 -17.51 -18.80 -5.84
CA SER A 454 -16.82 -18.92 -7.13
C SER A 454 -15.60 -19.86 -7.00
N PRO A 455 -15.42 -20.87 -7.87
CA PRO A 455 -14.28 -21.79 -7.80
C PRO A 455 -12.93 -21.14 -8.14
N MET A 456 -12.93 -19.88 -8.63
CA MET A 456 -11.73 -19.10 -8.95
C MET A 456 -11.38 -18.06 -7.87
N ASP A 457 -12.17 -17.94 -6.81
CA ASP A 457 -11.95 -17.00 -5.71
C ASP A 457 -11.23 -17.69 -4.54
N THR A 458 -9.93 -17.42 -4.38
CA THR A 458 -9.10 -17.99 -3.30
C THR A 458 -9.29 -17.31 -1.95
N SER A 459 -9.84 -16.08 -1.92
CA SER A 459 -9.91 -15.26 -0.69
C SER A 459 -10.73 -15.93 0.41
N ASN A 460 -11.82 -16.62 0.05
CA ASN A 460 -12.67 -17.38 0.96
C ASN A 460 -11.93 -18.57 1.59
N LEU A 461 -11.03 -19.20 0.84
CA LEU A 461 -10.21 -20.30 1.34
C LEU A 461 -9.14 -19.80 2.30
N GLU A 462 -8.44 -18.72 1.96
CA GLU A 462 -7.43 -18.08 2.84
C GLU A 462 -8.06 -17.70 4.19
N VAL A 463 -9.25 -17.06 4.16
CA VAL A 463 -10.02 -16.74 5.37
C VAL A 463 -10.39 -17.99 6.17
N LEU A 464 -10.84 -19.06 5.50
CA LEU A 464 -11.20 -20.31 6.17
C LEU A 464 -9.97 -20.99 6.80
N GLN A 465 -8.82 -20.99 6.12
CA GLN A 465 -7.57 -21.53 6.66
C GLN A 465 -7.16 -20.79 7.94
N GLU A 466 -7.19 -19.46 7.91
CA GLU A 466 -6.88 -18.59 9.04
C GLU A 466 -7.86 -18.78 10.21
N MET A 467 -9.17 -18.88 9.94
CA MET A 467 -10.17 -19.24 10.96
C MET A 467 -9.87 -20.61 11.60
N LEU A 468 -9.52 -21.62 10.81
CA LEU A 468 -9.21 -22.96 11.32
C LEU A 468 -7.90 -22.99 12.11
N ALA A 469 -6.92 -22.15 11.77
CA ALA A 469 -5.71 -21.94 12.57
C ALA A 469 -6.03 -21.32 13.95
N VAL A 470 -6.92 -20.31 14.02
CA VAL A 470 -7.44 -19.79 15.30
C VAL A 470 -8.13 -20.89 16.12
N VAL A 471 -8.98 -21.71 15.49
CA VAL A 471 -9.65 -22.83 16.17
C VAL A 471 -8.63 -23.83 16.71
N SER A 472 -7.63 -24.21 15.92
CA SER A 472 -6.59 -25.16 16.32
C SER A 472 -5.76 -24.64 17.49
N ALA A 473 -5.35 -23.37 17.47
CA ALA A 473 -4.53 -22.78 18.53
C ALA A 473 -5.26 -22.65 19.88
N ARG A 474 -6.55 -22.30 19.87
CA ARG A 474 -7.26 -21.82 21.08
C ARG A 474 -8.46 -22.65 21.50
N TYR A 475 -9.09 -23.36 20.56
CA TYR A 475 -10.38 -24.02 20.72
C TYR A 475 -10.36 -25.52 20.33
N ARG A 476 -9.20 -26.12 20.02
CA ARG A 476 -9.10 -27.50 19.52
C ARG A 476 -9.69 -28.56 20.45
N GLY A 477 -9.63 -28.33 21.76
CA GLY A 477 -10.25 -29.21 22.77
C GLY A 477 -11.78 -29.05 22.90
N ALA A 478 -12.37 -28.05 22.25
CA ALA A 478 -13.82 -27.81 22.19
C ALA A 478 -14.41 -28.07 20.79
N LEU A 479 -13.62 -27.95 19.72
CA LEU A 479 -14.01 -28.39 18.37
C LEU A 479 -13.93 -29.92 18.29
N ASP A 480 -15.09 -30.57 18.20
CA ASP A 480 -15.15 -32.01 17.95
C ASP A 480 -15.01 -32.35 16.44
N GLN A 481 -15.51 -31.52 15.52
CA GLN A 481 -15.54 -31.85 14.08
C GLN A 481 -15.77 -30.63 13.16
N LEU A 482 -15.23 -30.70 11.94
CA LEU A 482 -15.52 -29.77 10.83
C LEU A 482 -16.37 -30.48 9.76
N PHE A 483 -17.45 -29.85 9.33
CA PHE A 483 -18.28 -30.26 8.19
C PHE A 483 -18.16 -29.22 7.08
N VAL A 484 -18.02 -29.68 5.83
CA VAL A 484 -18.00 -28.83 4.64
C VAL A 484 -19.09 -29.30 3.68
N LEU A 485 -20.06 -28.42 3.41
CA LEU A 485 -21.12 -28.62 2.41
C LEU A 485 -20.70 -28.01 1.06
N HIS A 486 -20.96 -28.73 -0.03
CA HIS A 486 -20.58 -28.40 -1.41
C HIS A 486 -19.07 -28.21 -1.67
N PRO A 487 -18.21 -29.17 -1.26
CA PRO A 487 -16.76 -29.13 -1.48
C PRO A 487 -16.41 -29.44 -2.95
N GLY A 488 -16.58 -28.45 -3.82
CA GLY A 488 -16.23 -28.55 -5.24
C GLY A 488 -14.77 -28.99 -5.47
N LEU A 489 -14.47 -29.54 -6.64
CA LEU A 489 -13.16 -30.13 -6.96
C LEU A 489 -11.98 -29.18 -6.67
N TRP A 490 -12.12 -27.90 -7.03
CA TRP A 490 -11.13 -26.86 -6.72
C TRP A 490 -10.99 -26.59 -5.23
N PHE A 491 -12.10 -26.51 -4.48
CA PHE A 491 -12.05 -26.40 -3.03
C PHE A 491 -11.30 -27.59 -2.42
N ARG A 492 -11.61 -28.83 -2.82
CA ARG A 492 -10.90 -30.02 -2.33
C ARG A 492 -9.41 -29.99 -2.65
N ALA A 493 -9.04 -29.65 -3.88
CA ALA A 493 -7.63 -29.57 -4.28
C ALA A 493 -6.88 -28.51 -3.46
N ALA A 494 -7.42 -27.30 -3.35
CA ALA A 494 -6.77 -26.20 -2.64
C ALA A 494 -6.80 -26.37 -1.10
N PHE A 495 -7.86 -26.96 -0.53
CA PHE A 495 -7.97 -27.33 0.88
C PHE A 495 -7.07 -28.52 1.26
N VAL A 496 -6.65 -29.34 0.28
CA VAL A 496 -5.59 -30.34 0.45
C VAL A 496 -4.19 -29.73 0.26
N LEU A 497 -4.00 -28.79 -0.68
CA LEU A 497 -2.71 -28.10 -0.87
C LEU A 497 -2.35 -27.18 0.30
N GLY A 498 -3.33 -26.51 0.92
CA GLY A 498 -3.13 -25.74 2.15
C GLY A 498 -2.53 -26.54 3.31
N ARG A 499 -2.64 -27.89 3.28
CA ARG A 499 -2.03 -28.81 4.25
C ARG A 499 -0.50 -28.72 4.32
N ALA A 500 0.15 -28.17 3.30
CA ALA A 500 1.60 -27.95 3.27
C ALA A 500 2.03 -26.58 3.83
N VAL A 501 1.08 -25.69 4.16
CA VAL A 501 1.37 -24.27 4.47
C VAL A 501 1.22 -23.93 5.96
N SER A 502 0.41 -24.68 6.72
CA SER A 502 0.24 -24.43 8.17
C SER A 502 0.03 -25.72 8.98
N ASP A 503 1.04 -26.09 9.76
CA ASP A 503 0.98 -27.22 10.71
C ASP A 503 -0.11 -27.03 11.78
N LEU A 504 -0.37 -25.78 12.20
CA LEU A 504 -1.44 -25.48 13.16
C LEU A 504 -2.80 -25.86 12.58
N ALA A 505 -3.14 -25.41 11.37
CA ALA A 505 -4.43 -25.70 10.77
C ALA A 505 -4.57 -27.19 10.37
N ALA A 506 -3.46 -27.87 10.05
CA ALA A 506 -3.43 -29.28 9.67
C ALA A 506 -4.05 -30.24 10.69
N SER A 507 -4.00 -29.92 12.00
CA SER A 507 -4.61 -30.78 13.03
C SER A 507 -6.14 -30.89 12.88
N VAL A 508 -6.81 -29.83 12.39
CA VAL A 508 -8.28 -29.78 12.21
C VAL A 508 -8.69 -30.41 10.86
N TRP A 509 -7.80 -30.36 9.86
CA TRP A 509 -8.06 -30.85 8.50
C TRP A 509 -8.19 -32.38 8.38
N HIS A 510 -7.71 -33.14 9.36
CA HIS A 510 -7.82 -34.60 9.36
C HIS A 510 -9.24 -35.11 9.69
N ASP A 511 -10.01 -34.38 10.50
CA ASP A 511 -11.34 -34.79 10.98
C ASP A 511 -12.50 -34.21 10.12
N THR A 512 -12.18 -33.68 8.93
CA THR A 512 -13.14 -32.96 8.08
C THR A 512 -14.10 -33.92 7.36
N VAL A 513 -15.40 -33.72 7.53
CA VAL A 513 -16.46 -34.45 6.81
C VAL A 513 -16.96 -33.61 5.64
N TYR A 514 -16.88 -34.20 4.45
CA TYR A 514 -17.38 -33.60 3.22
C TYR A 514 -18.82 -34.07 2.96
N LEU A 515 -19.72 -33.12 2.75
CA LEU A 515 -21.14 -33.34 2.42
C LEU A 515 -21.37 -32.82 1.01
N GLU A 516 -21.75 -33.70 0.07
CA GLU A 516 -21.91 -33.32 -1.33
C GLU A 516 -23.25 -32.64 -1.61
N THR A 517 -24.26 -32.88 -0.76
CA THR A 517 -25.62 -32.34 -0.89
C THR A 517 -26.25 -32.00 0.47
N ILE A 518 -27.31 -31.18 0.48
CA ILE A 518 -28.13 -30.92 1.67
C ILE A 518 -28.79 -32.20 2.22
N SER A 519 -28.98 -33.25 1.40
CA SER A 519 -29.52 -34.53 1.88
C SER A 519 -28.56 -35.22 2.86
N ASP A 520 -27.24 -35.08 2.63
CA ASP A 520 -26.20 -35.64 3.50
C ASP A 520 -26.14 -34.91 4.86
N VAL A 521 -26.47 -33.61 4.88
CA VAL A 521 -26.63 -32.83 6.13
C VAL A 521 -27.67 -33.48 7.05
N GLY A 522 -28.74 -34.05 6.47
CA GLY A 522 -29.79 -34.76 7.21
C GLY A 522 -29.29 -35.96 8.01
N ALA A 523 -28.16 -36.58 7.65
CA ALA A 523 -27.58 -37.70 8.39
C ALA A 523 -26.93 -37.27 9.73
N HIS A 524 -26.42 -36.04 9.79
CA HIS A 524 -25.64 -35.50 10.92
C HIS A 524 -26.39 -34.44 11.73
N PHE A 525 -27.32 -33.72 11.09
CA PHE A 525 -28.05 -32.58 11.65
C PHE A 525 -29.55 -32.68 11.41
N ALA A 526 -30.32 -31.88 12.13
CA ALA A 526 -31.69 -31.54 11.76
C ALA A 526 -31.61 -30.26 10.90
N ALA A 527 -31.69 -30.40 9.58
CA ALA A 527 -31.41 -29.31 8.63
C ALA A 527 -32.33 -28.09 8.83
N ASP A 528 -33.59 -28.33 9.21
CA ASP A 528 -34.59 -27.34 9.64
C ASP A 528 -34.12 -26.45 10.80
N ARG A 529 -33.15 -26.90 11.59
CA ARG A 529 -32.63 -26.20 12.77
C ARG A 529 -31.27 -25.56 12.57
N LEU A 530 -30.64 -25.73 11.41
CA LEU A 530 -29.38 -25.04 11.09
C LEU A 530 -29.60 -23.58 10.69
N GLY A 531 -30.80 -23.19 10.25
CA GLY A 531 -31.09 -21.81 9.86
C GLY A 531 -30.40 -21.35 8.57
N LEU A 532 -30.02 -22.31 7.70
CA LEU A 532 -29.32 -22.03 6.44
C LEU A 532 -30.16 -21.13 5.51
N PRO A 533 -29.54 -20.19 4.78
CA PRO A 533 -30.23 -19.31 3.84
C PRO A 533 -30.67 -20.04 2.56
N GLY A 534 -31.70 -19.52 1.88
CA GLY A 534 -32.35 -20.17 0.72
C GLY A 534 -31.41 -20.65 -0.39
N TYR A 535 -30.43 -19.82 -0.78
CA TYR A 535 -29.45 -20.14 -1.83
C TYR A 535 -28.61 -21.41 -1.55
N VAL A 536 -28.52 -21.85 -0.28
CA VAL A 536 -27.82 -23.10 0.07
C VAL A 536 -28.61 -24.32 -0.40
N TYR A 537 -29.94 -24.26 -0.38
CA TYR A 537 -30.84 -25.33 -0.85
C TYR A 537 -31.06 -25.31 -2.37
N GLU A 538 -30.94 -24.14 -3.00
CA GLU A 538 -31.15 -23.96 -4.44
C GLU A 538 -30.07 -24.67 -5.28
N LEU A 539 -28.84 -24.81 -4.73
CA LEU A 539 -27.73 -25.47 -5.43
C LEU A 539 -27.93 -26.98 -5.65
N ASP A 540 -28.71 -27.64 -4.79
CA ASP A 540 -29.07 -29.07 -4.93
C ASP A 540 -30.30 -29.30 -5.81
N ALA A 541 -31.00 -28.23 -6.19
CA ALA A 541 -32.17 -28.27 -7.07
C ALA A 541 -31.82 -28.11 -8.56
N THR A 542 -30.53 -27.84 -8.87
CA THR A 542 -29.95 -27.65 -10.21
C THR A 542 -29.01 -28.78 -10.58
#